data_AF-A0A919AZ06-F1
#
_entry.id   AF-A0A919AZ06-F1
#
_cell.length_a   1.000
_cell.length_b   1.000
_cell.length_c   1.000
_cell.angle_alpha   90.00
_cell.angle_beta   90.00
_cell.angle_gamma   90.00
#
_symmetry.space_group_name_H-M   'P 1'
#
loop_
_entity.id
_entity.type
_entity.pdbx_description
1 polymer ?
#
loop_
_entity_poly.entity_id
_entity_poly.type
_entity_poly.pdbx_seq_one_letter_code
_entity_poly.pdbx_strand_id
1 'polypeptide(L)'
;MTGTPGRLMVVQHLSPDRMWGYTRIREPFEIFVFAFDVEPERYTDIRVPDGELLDWGWFTLGEGVKRMDVTNAALLTAAFRVAGGELPCAYLEDDQLL
;
A
#
# COMPACT_ATOMS: atom_id res chain seq x y z
N MET A 1 22.47 7.23 5.06
CA MET A 1 21.64 6.09 4.64
C MET A 1 21.57 6.11 3.12
N THR A 2 22.29 5.22 2.45
CA THR A 2 22.09 4.94 1.02
C THR A 2 20.92 3.97 0.92
N GLY A 3 19.70 4.49 0.88
CA GLY A 3 18.51 3.65 0.76
C GLY A 3 18.38 3.12 -0.66
N THR A 4 18.58 1.83 -0.86
CA THR A 4 17.99 1.16 -2.02
C THR A 4 16.47 1.33 -1.88
N PRO A 5 15.73 1.81 -2.90
CA PRO A 5 14.28 1.73 -2.84
C PRO A 5 13.91 0.27 -2.53
N GLY A 6 12.95 0.12 -1.63
CA GLY A 6 12.44 -1.19 -1.24
C GLY A 6 11.96 -2.01 -2.43
N ARG A 7 11.63 -3.28 -2.21
CA ARG A 7 11.11 -4.15 -3.27
C ARG A 7 9.76 -3.62 -3.75
N LEU A 8 9.58 -3.46 -5.06
CA LEU A 8 8.26 -3.16 -5.65
C LEU A 8 7.33 -4.35 -5.43
N MET A 9 6.17 -4.09 -4.83
CA MET A 9 5.21 -5.11 -4.42
C MET A 9 4.00 -5.12 -5.32
N VAL A 10 3.39 -3.95 -5.52
CA VAL A 10 2.12 -3.81 -6.25
C VAL A 10 2.18 -2.60 -7.15
N VAL A 11 1.65 -2.75 -8.35
CA VAL A 11 1.28 -1.65 -9.24
C VAL A 11 -0.23 -1.71 -9.43
N GLN A 12 -0.91 -0.57 -9.29
CA GLN A 12 -2.34 -0.47 -9.51
C GLN A 12 -2.66 0.70 -10.43
N HIS A 13 -3.38 0.39 -11.52
CA HIS A 13 -3.96 1.39 -12.39
C HIS A 13 -5.35 1.77 -11.86
N LEU A 14 -5.57 3.07 -11.66
CA LEU A 14 -6.88 3.63 -11.33
C LEU A 14 -7.43 4.43 -12.50
N SER A 15 -8.62 4.06 -12.98
CA SER A 15 -9.27 4.78 -14.09
C SER A 15 -9.88 6.10 -13.61
N PRO A 16 -10.11 7.07 -14.52
CA PRO A 16 -10.89 8.26 -14.23
C PRO A 16 -12.27 7.94 -13.67
N ASP A 17 -12.85 8.93 -12.97
CA ASP A 17 -14.21 8.90 -12.41
C ASP A 17 -14.45 7.93 -11.24
N ARG A 18 -13.39 7.32 -10.70
CA ARG A 18 -13.42 6.55 -9.45
C ARG A 18 -13.42 7.46 -8.22
N MET A 19 -13.90 6.92 -7.11
CA MET A 19 -13.73 7.50 -5.77
C MET A 19 -12.50 6.89 -5.10
N TRP A 20 -11.64 7.74 -4.54
CA TRP A 20 -10.55 7.32 -3.66
C TRP A 20 -10.65 8.12 -2.35
N GLY A 21 -10.88 7.41 -1.24
CA GLY A 21 -11.39 8.02 -0.02
C GLY A 21 -12.64 8.86 -0.29
N TYR A 22 -12.51 10.19 -0.10
CA TYR A 22 -13.60 11.17 -0.31
C TYR A 22 -13.46 11.99 -1.60
N THR A 23 -12.44 11.72 -2.42
CA THR A 23 -12.12 12.53 -3.61
C THR A 23 -12.40 11.75 -4.89
N ARG A 24 -12.97 12.44 -5.89
CA ARG A 24 -13.12 11.88 -7.23
C ARG A 24 -11.84 12.04 -8.02
N ILE A 25 -11.36 10.92 -8.55
CA ILE A 25 -10.23 10.85 -9.48
C ILE A 25 -10.67 11.44 -10.83
N ARG A 26 -9.96 12.47 -11.31
CA ARG A 26 -10.30 13.15 -12.59
C ARG A 26 -9.50 12.66 -13.79
N GLU A 27 -8.34 12.08 -13.53
CA GLU A 27 -7.36 11.61 -14.51
C GLU A 27 -6.86 10.24 -14.06
N PRO A 28 -6.34 9.37 -14.94
CA PRO A 28 -5.82 8.09 -14.51
C PRO A 28 -4.59 8.26 -13.61
N PHE A 29 -4.46 7.39 -12.60
CA PHE A 29 -3.29 7.38 -11.70
C PHE A 29 -2.71 5.98 -11.60
N GLU A 30 -1.39 5.91 -11.45
CA GLU A 30 -0.67 4.68 -11.13
C GLU A 30 -0.20 4.74 -9.68
N ILE A 31 -0.60 3.75 -8.88
CA ILE A 31 -0.12 3.57 -7.51
C ILE A 31 0.97 2.51 -7.51
N PHE A 32 2.14 2.87 -6.96
CA PHE A 32 3.26 1.96 -6.77
C PHE A 32 3.47 1.71 -5.28
N VAL A 33 3.34 0.46 -4.85
CA VAL A 33 3.55 0.06 -3.46
C VAL A 33 4.90 -0.62 -3.33
N PHE A 34 5.73 -0.11 -2.43
CA PHE A 34 7.04 -0.67 -2.12
C PHE A 34 7.06 -1.19 -0.67
N ALA A 35 7.78 -2.28 -0.44
CA ALA A 35 8.05 -2.78 0.90
C ALA A 35 9.49 -2.50 1.30
N PHE A 36 9.67 -2.08 2.55
CA PHE A 36 10.96 -1.98 3.21
C PHE A 36 10.96 -2.90 4.41
N ASP A 37 11.96 -3.79 4.48
CA ASP A 37 12.13 -4.68 5.63
C ASP A 37 12.79 -3.92 6.77
N VAL A 38 12.10 -3.88 7.91
CA VAL A 38 12.53 -3.15 9.11
C VAL A 38 12.67 -4.15 10.23
N GLU A 39 13.87 -4.24 10.80
CA GLU A 39 14.06 -4.92 12.08
C GLU A 39 13.23 -4.20 13.16
N PRO A 40 12.44 -4.91 13.98
CA PRO A 40 11.52 -4.28 14.94
C PRO A 40 12.16 -3.24 15.85
N GLU A 41 13.42 -3.45 16.26
CA GLU A 41 14.20 -2.56 17.11
C GLU A 41 14.52 -1.22 16.43
N ARG A 42 14.52 -1.21 15.10
CA ARG A 42 14.80 -0.03 14.25
C ARG A 42 13.53 0.69 13.82
N TYR A 43 12.35 0.20 14.20
CA TYR A 43 11.08 0.86 13.89
C TYR A 43 11.02 2.31 14.40
N THR A 44 11.66 2.56 15.55
CA THR A 44 11.76 3.90 16.17
C THR A 44 12.66 4.86 15.40
N ASP A 45 13.48 4.36 14.46
CA ASP A 45 14.30 5.20 13.58
C ASP A 45 13.48 5.80 12.43
N ILE A 46 12.31 5.24 12.12
CA ILE A 46 11.44 5.74 11.05
C ILE A 46 10.75 7.01 11.54
N ARG A 47 11.07 8.12 10.85
CA ARG A 47 10.47 9.42 11.13
C ARG A 47 9.42 9.73 10.08
N VAL A 48 8.18 9.82 10.52
CA VAL A 48 7.07 10.32 9.73
C VAL A 48 6.85 11.79 10.14
N PRO A 49 6.78 12.75 9.20
CA PRO A 49 6.45 14.12 9.53
C PRO A 49 5.08 14.24 10.21
N ASP A 50 4.94 15.20 11.12
CA ASP A 50 3.70 15.43 11.86
C ASP A 50 2.54 15.72 10.90
N GLY A 51 1.40 15.05 11.13
CA GLY A 51 0.17 15.25 10.36
C GLY A 51 0.06 14.46 9.05
N GLU A 52 1.12 13.76 8.63
CA GLU A 52 1.08 12.91 7.42
C GLU A 52 0.29 11.61 7.64
N LEU A 53 0.19 11.14 8.89
CA LEU A 53 -0.53 9.92 9.24
C LEU A 53 -1.57 10.17 10.32
N LEU A 54 -2.71 9.51 10.18
CA LEU A 54 -3.77 9.49 11.18
C LEU A 54 -3.43 8.57 12.38
N ASP A 55 -2.65 7.52 12.14
CA ASP A 55 -2.19 6.53 13.12
C ASP A 55 -0.86 5.92 12.65
N TRP A 56 -0.04 5.41 13.59
CA TRP A 56 1.25 4.79 13.30
C TRP A 56 1.50 3.61 14.23
N GLY A 57 1.63 2.41 13.65
CA GLY A 57 1.84 1.19 14.42
C GLY A 57 2.04 -0.06 13.54
N TRP A 58 2.26 -1.18 14.21
CA TRP A 58 2.29 -2.50 13.59
C TRP A 58 0.89 -3.11 13.57
N PHE A 59 0.51 -3.73 12.46
CA PHE A 59 -0.79 -4.37 12.29
C PHE A 59 -0.62 -5.73 11.62
N THR A 60 -1.48 -6.68 11.98
CA THR A 60 -1.67 -7.86 11.14
C THR A 60 -2.43 -7.49 9.86
N LEU A 61 -2.32 -8.31 8.81
CA LEU A 61 -3.07 -8.09 7.55
C LEU A 61 -4.58 -7.93 7.82
N GLY A 62 -5.15 -8.80 8.66
CA GLY A 62 -6.59 -8.79 8.96
C GLY A 62 -7.04 -7.53 9.71
N GLU A 63 -6.18 -6.94 10.54
CA GLU A 63 -6.47 -5.66 11.21
C GLU A 63 -6.31 -4.48 10.26
N GLY A 64 -5.26 -4.49 9.42
CA GLY A 64 -5.01 -3.45 8.43
C GLY A 64 -6.16 -3.33 7.42
N VAL A 65 -6.61 -4.45 6.85
CA VAL A 65 -7.73 -4.49 5.88
C VAL A 65 -9.01 -3.88 6.46
N LYS A 66 -9.32 -4.11 7.74
CA LYS A 66 -10.53 -3.56 8.39
C LYS A 66 -10.51 -2.04 8.57
N ARG A 67 -9.33 -1.42 8.52
CA ARG A 67 -9.13 0.02 8.72
C ARG A 67 -9.05 0.80 7.40
N MET A 68 -9.03 0.10 6.27
CA MET A 68 -8.81 0.67 4.94
C MET A 68 -10.11 0.70 4.12
N ASP A 69 -10.17 1.62 3.15
CA ASP A 69 -11.16 1.50 2.07
C ASP A 69 -10.87 0.29 1.16
N VAL A 70 -11.81 -0.03 0.28
CA VAL A 70 -11.70 -1.21 -0.60
C VAL A 70 -10.44 -1.19 -1.48
N THR A 71 -10.03 -0.02 -1.96
CA THR A 71 -8.86 0.15 -2.83
C THR A 71 -7.57 -0.13 -2.05
N ASN A 72 -7.41 0.50 -0.90
CA ASN A 72 -6.24 0.32 -0.04
C ASN A 72 -6.17 -1.10 0.55
N ALA A 73 -7.31 -1.71 0.88
CA ALA A 73 -7.39 -3.08 1.34
C ALA A 73 -6.93 -4.10 0.27
N ALA A 74 -7.29 -3.87 -0.99
CA ALA A 74 -6.83 -4.70 -2.10
C ALA A 74 -5.32 -4.58 -2.32
N LEU A 75 -4.78 -3.35 -2.29
CA LEU A 75 -3.34 -3.09 -2.33
C LEU A 75 -2.59 -3.82 -1.21
N LEU A 76 -3.05 -3.69 0.04
CA LEU A 76 -2.43 -4.34 1.19
C LEU A 76 -2.44 -5.87 1.05
N THR A 77 -3.57 -6.43 0.63
CA THR A 77 -3.72 -7.88 0.44
C THR A 77 -2.76 -8.39 -0.64
N ALA A 78 -2.69 -7.71 -1.78
CA ALA A 78 -1.78 -8.07 -2.87
C ALA A 78 -0.31 -7.96 -2.44
N ALA A 79 0.06 -6.92 -1.70
CA ALA A 79 1.41 -6.74 -1.18
C ALA A 79 1.82 -7.90 -0.24
N PHE A 80 0.91 -8.35 0.64
CA PHE A 80 1.17 -9.49 1.52
C PHE A 80 1.38 -10.81 0.77
N ARG A 81 0.63 -11.05 -0.32
CA ARG A 81 0.83 -12.24 -1.18
C ARG A 81 2.20 -12.22 -1.86
N VAL A 82 2.63 -11.05 -2.35
CA VAL A 82 3.96 -10.85 -2.95
C VAL A 82 5.07 -11.01 -1.90
N ALA A 83 4.86 -10.51 -0.68
CA ALA A 83 5.80 -10.68 0.43
C ALA A 83 5.92 -12.16 0.86
N GLY A 84 4.80 -12.89 0.86
CA GLY A 84 4.77 -14.34 1.11
C GLY A 84 5.38 -15.20 0.01
N GLY A 85 5.80 -14.61 -1.11
CA GLY A 85 6.44 -15.31 -2.22
C GLY A 85 5.47 -15.98 -3.19
N GLU A 86 4.16 -15.73 -3.08
CA GLU A 86 3.19 -16.26 -4.05
C GLU A 86 3.41 -15.68 -5.45
N LEU A 87 3.85 -14.42 -5.52
CA LEU A 87 4.07 -13.66 -6.75
C LEU A 87 5.34 -12.80 -6.63
N PRO A 88 6.04 -12.54 -7.74
CA PRO A 88 7.19 -11.63 -7.75
C PRO A 88 6.79 -10.16 -7.57
N CYS A 89 5.65 -9.77 -8.13
CA CYS A 89 4.96 -8.47 -8.04
C CYS A 89 3.48 -8.70 -8.41
N ALA A 90 2.57 -7.87 -7.91
CA ALA A 90 1.15 -7.90 -8.28
C ALA A 90 0.79 -6.69 -9.13
N TYR A 91 -0.06 -6.90 -10.13
CA TYR A 91 -0.63 -5.85 -10.95
C TYR A 91 -2.15 -5.90 -10.78
N LEU A 92 -2.75 -4.79 -10.36
CA LEU A 92 -4.17 -4.67 -10.10
C LEU A 92 -4.81 -3.72 -11.09
N GLU A 93 -5.87 -4.20 -11.73
CA GLU A 93 -6.75 -3.38 -12.58
C GLU A 93 -8.03 -2.99 -11.82
N ASP A 94 -8.64 -1.93 -12.30
CA ASP A 94 -9.82 -1.29 -11.70
C ASP A 94 -11.06 -2.21 -11.63
N ASP A 95 -11.18 -3.14 -12.57
CA ASP A 95 -12.28 -4.10 -12.70
C ASP A 95 -12.14 -5.30 -11.74
N GLN A 96 -10.98 -5.46 -11.11
CA GLN A 96 -10.69 -6.55 -10.16
C GLN A 96 -11.05 -6.20 -8.71
N LEU A 97 -11.52 -4.98 -8.46
CA LEU A 97 -11.84 -4.43 -7.13
C LEU A 97 -13.34 -4.43 -6.83
N LEU A 98 -14.18 -4.92 -7.75
CA LEU A 98 -15.65 -4.95 -7.68
C LEU A 98 -16.19 -6.32 -7.27
#